data_AF-A0A820KZL4-F1
#
_entry.id   AF-A0A820KZL4-F1
#
_cell.length_a   1.000
_cell.length_b   1.000
_cell.length_c   1.000
_cell.angle_alpha   90.00
_cell.angle_beta   90.00
_cell.angle_gamma   90.00
#
_symmetry.space_group_name_H-M   'P 1'
#
loop_
_entity.id
_entity.type
_entity.pdbx_description
1 polymer ?
#
loop_
_entity_poly.entity_id
_entity_poly.type
_entity_poly.pdbx_seq_one_letter_code
_entity_poly.pdbx_strand_id
1 'polypeptide(L)' 'SYRQTPNYIVTQYPLPHTCIDFWRLVYDHNVSIIMLLESIPRDSKTIYYWSTNPGQAILFGPFEIMLTSQKEDE' A
#
# COMPACT_ATOMS: atom_id res chain seq x y z
N SER A 1 -5.61 -4.39 -25.73
CA SER A 1 -6.93 -4.40 -26.41
C SER A 1 -7.96 -3.94 -25.40
N TYR A 2 -8.94 -3.11 -25.79
CA TYR A 2 -10.02 -2.61 -24.92
C TYR A 2 -10.88 -3.73 -24.28
N ARG A 3 -10.72 -4.99 -24.73
CA ARG A 3 -11.40 -6.19 -24.19
C ARG A 3 -10.55 -7.05 -23.26
N GLN A 4 -9.37 -6.58 -22.83
CA GLN A 4 -8.63 -7.29 -21.79
C GLN A 4 -9.37 -7.17 -20.46
N THR A 5 -9.46 -8.27 -19.73
CA THR A 5 -9.93 -8.26 -18.34
C THR A 5 -9.16 -7.20 -17.56
N PRO A 6 -9.84 -6.33 -16.80
CA PRO A 6 -9.18 -5.31 -16.03
C PRO A 6 -8.21 -5.97 -15.05
N ASN A 7 -6.93 -5.59 -15.13
CA ASN A 7 -5.86 -6.10 -14.27
C ASN A 7 -5.56 -5.12 -13.14
N TYR A 8 -6.61 -4.57 -12.53
CA TYR A 8 -6.52 -3.58 -11.46
C TYR A 8 -7.57 -3.86 -10.40
N ILE A 9 -7.24 -3.50 -9.17
CA ILE A 9 -8.13 -3.53 -8.02
C ILE A 9 -8.28 -2.09 -7.54
N VAL A 10 -9.52 -1.62 -7.40
CA VAL A 10 -9.82 -0.31 -6.83
C VAL A 10 -10.26 -0.52 -5.39
N THR A 11 -9.61 0.16 -4.45
CA THR A 11 -9.93 0.12 -3.02
C THR A 11 -9.80 1.51 -2.43
N GLN A 12 -10.44 1.73 -1.28
CA GLN A 12 -10.23 2.89 -0.44
C GLN A 12 -8.84 2.87 0.22
N TYR A 13 -8.41 4.00 0.77
CA TYR A 13 -7.26 4.07 1.68
C TYR A 13 -7.46 3.12 2.87
N PRO A 14 -6.46 2.27 3.23
CA PRO A 14 -6.58 1.37 4.36
C PRO A 14 -6.87 2.10 5.68
N LEU A 15 -7.81 1.56 6.46
CA LEU A 15 -8.11 2.06 7.80
C LEU A 15 -7.15 1.40 8.82
N PRO A 16 -6.99 1.99 10.03
CA PRO A 16 -6.15 1.42 11.09
C PRO A 16 -6.29 -0.08 11.34
N HIS A 17 -7.51 -0.59 11.27
CA HIS A 17 -7.82 -2.00 11.53
C HIS A 17 -7.83 -2.89 10.28
N THR A 18 -7.63 -2.33 9.07
CA THR A 18 -7.69 -3.07 7.79
C THR A 18 -6.36 -3.11 7.04
N CYS A 19 -5.26 -2.62 7.62
CA CYS A 19 -3.95 -2.65 6.95
C CYS A 19 -3.44 -4.06 6.71
N ILE A 20 -3.72 -5.00 7.62
CA ILE A 20 -3.38 -6.41 7.40
C ILE A 20 -4.17 -6.99 6.21
N ASP A 21 -5.44 -6.61 6.07
CA ASP A 21 -6.28 -7.05 4.96
C ASP A 21 -5.81 -6.45 3.63
N PHE A 22 -5.31 -5.21 3.65
CA PHE A 22 -4.69 -4.58 2.48
C PHE A 22 -3.45 -5.35 1.99
N TRP A 23 -2.53 -5.70 2.90
CA TRP A 23 -1.35 -6.47 2.52
C TRP A 23 -1.67 -7.91 2.10
N ARG A 24 -2.69 -8.51 2.71
CA ARG A 24 -3.22 -9.79 2.26
C ARG A 24 -3.77 -9.70 0.83
N LEU A 25 -4.50 -8.64 0.48
CA LEU A 25 -4.98 -8.40 -0.89
C LEU A 25 -3.81 -8.27 -1.88
N VAL A 26 -2.77 -7.53 -1.51
CA VAL A 26 -1.55 -7.36 -2.33
C VAL A 26 -0.88 -8.71 -2.59
N TYR A 27 -0.72 -9.53 -1.54
CA TYR A 27 -0.09 -10.85 -1.62
C TYR A 27 -0.94 -11.85 -2.42
N ASP A 28 -2.20 -12.03 -2.05
CA ASP A 28 -3.10 -13.04 -2.64
C ASP A 28 -3.34 -12.80 -4.14
N HIS A 29 -3.27 -11.53 -4.58
CA HIS A 29 -3.45 -11.15 -5.99
C HIS A 29 -2.14 -10.86 -6.75
N ASN A 30 -0.97 -11.13 -6.16
CA ASN A 30 0.34 -10.88 -6.76
C ASN A 30 0.50 -9.43 -7.29
N VAL A 31 0.01 -8.45 -6.53
CA VAL A 31 0.07 -7.03 -6.91
C VAL A 31 1.54 -6.57 -6.86
N SER A 32 2.02 -6.04 -7.98
CA SER A 32 3.40 -5.52 -8.09
C SER A 32 3.48 -4.00 -8.00
N ILE A 33 2.36 -3.30 -8.21
CA ILE A 33 2.30 -1.83 -8.24
C ILE A 33 1.07 -1.38 -7.45
N ILE A 34 1.30 -0.50 -6.48
CA ILE A 34 0.25 0.19 -5.73
C ILE A 34 0.32 1.66 -6.17
N MET A 35 -0.79 2.19 -6.69
CA MET A 35 -0.92 3.61 -7.01
C MET A 35 -1.90 4.27 -6.04
N LEU A 36 -1.43 5.31 -5.35
CA LEU A 36 -2.27 6.18 -4.56
C LEU A 36 -2.71 7.37 -5.43
N LEU A 37 -4.01 7.51 -5.67
CA LEU A 37 -4.56 8.53 -6.56
C LEU A 37 -4.89 9.85 -5.84
N GLU A 38 -4.91 9.84 -4.51
CA GLU A 38 -5.32 10.96 -3.67
C GLU A 38 -4.22 11.34 -2.67
N SER A 39 -4.27 12.56 -2.15
CA SER A 39 -3.37 12.98 -1.09
C SER A 39 -3.66 12.21 0.20
N ILE A 40 -2.60 11.83 0.91
CA ILE A 40 -2.72 11.16 2.20
C ILE A 40 -3.49 12.07 3.17
N PRO A 41 -4.56 11.58 3.83
CA PRO A 41 -5.30 12.38 4.79
C PRO A 41 -4.36 12.87 5.91
N ARG A 42 -4.44 14.15 6.28
CA ARG A 42 -3.63 14.73 7.37
C ARG A 42 -4.43 14.83 8.66
N ASP A 43 -5.04 13.72 9.06
CA ASP A 43 -5.71 13.63 10.36
C ASP A 43 -4.90 12.74 11.32
N SER A 44 -5.23 12.80 12.61
CA SER A 44 -4.55 12.01 13.66
C SER A 44 -4.86 10.51 13.61
N LYS A 45 -5.78 10.08 12.74
CA LYS A 45 -6.20 8.70 12.55
C LYS A 45 -5.55 8.06 11.32
N THR A 46 -4.94 8.86 10.46
CA THR A 46 -4.18 8.36 9.31
C THR A 46 -3.03 7.50 9.78
N ILE A 47 -2.95 6.31 9.21
CA ILE A 47 -1.81 5.43 9.38
C ILE A 47 -1.17 5.15 8.03
N TYR A 48 0.15 5.09 8.01
CA TYR A 48 0.88 4.66 6.83
C TYR A 48 0.86 3.14 6.79
N TYR A 49 0.25 2.57 5.75
CA TYR A 49 0.27 1.12 5.53
C TYR A 49 1.62 0.64 4.99
N TRP A 50 2.59 1.52 4.76
CA TRP A 50 3.93 1.23 4.29
C TRP A 50 5.00 1.87 5.19
N SER A 51 6.24 1.39 5.10
CA SER A 51 7.37 2.01 5.80
C SER A 51 7.75 3.33 5.14
N THR A 52 7.86 4.40 5.94
CA THR A 52 8.28 5.73 5.49
C THR A 52 9.77 5.97 5.67
N ASN A 53 10.47 5.09 6.42
CA ASN A 53 11.88 5.26 6.75
C ASN A 53 12.70 4.13 6.11
N PRO A 54 13.70 4.43 5.27
CA PRO A 54 14.57 3.43 4.68
C PRO A 54 15.25 2.57 5.75
N GLY A 55 15.27 1.24 5.55
CA GLY A 55 15.88 0.29 6.48
C GLY A 55 15.07 0.01 7.76
N GLN A 56 13.91 0.65 7.95
CA GLN A 56 12.99 0.29 9.02
C GLN A 56 11.90 -0.64 8.48
N ALA A 57 11.81 -1.83 9.07
CA ALA A 57 10.71 -2.76 8.82
C ALA A 57 9.50 -2.45 9.72
N ILE A 58 8.30 -2.55 9.15
CA ILE A 58 7.02 -2.46 9.87
C ILE A 58 6.26 -3.77 9.65
N LEU A 59 5.60 -4.27 10.70
CA LEU A 59 4.84 -5.52 10.66
C LEU A 59 3.34 -5.27 10.57
N PHE A 60 2.69 -5.96 9.63
CA PHE A 60 1.24 -6.10 9.56
C PHE A 60 0.88 -7.59 9.60
N GLY A 61 0.74 -8.14 10.81
CA GLY A 61 0.56 -9.58 11.00
C GLY A 61 1.78 -10.37 10.47
N PRO A 62 1.61 -11.28 9.49
CA PRO A 62 2.72 -12.03 8.91
C PRO A 62 3.54 -11.25 7.87
N PHE A 63 3.13 -10.04 7.51
CA PHE A 63 3.78 -9.25 6.46
C PHE A 63 4.82 -8.30 7.06
N GLU A 64 6.06 -8.42 6.59
CA GLU A 64 7.14 -7.48 6.90
C GLU A 64 7.35 -6.53 5.72
N ILE A 65 7.15 -5.23 5.97
CA ILE A 65 7.20 -4.18 4.95
C ILE A 65 8.40 -3.28 5.21
N MET A 66 9.30 -3.20 4.24
CA MET A 66 10.52 -2.39 4.32
C MET A 66 10.63 -1.47 3.10
N LEU A 67 10.95 -0.20 3.35
CA LEU A 67 11.29 0.73 2.29
C LEU A 67 12.75 0.51 1.87
N THR A 68 12.96 0.11 0.62
CA THR A 68 14.29 -0.15 0.05
C THR A 68 14.89 1.07 -0.65
N SER A 69 14.06 1.90 -1.27
CA SER A 69 14.48 3.10 -2.00
C SER A 69 13.31 4.06 -2.17
N GLN A 70 13.59 5.35 -2.15
CA GLN A 70 12.63 6.40 -2.45
C GLN A 70 13.26 7.39 -3.43
N LYS A 71 12.50 7.80 -4.43
CA LYS A 71 12.86 8.89 -5.33
C LYS A 71 11.75 9.93 -5.21
N GLU A 72 12.11 11.14 -4.84
CA GLU A 72 11.21 12.29 -4.94
C GLU A 72 11.39 12.87 -6.35
N ASP A 73 10.28 13.11 -7.05
CA ASP A 73 10.33 13.85 -8.30
C ASP A 73 10.36 15.35 -7.94
N GLU A 74 11.41 16.04 -8.38
CA GLU A 74 11.57 17.50 -8.27
C GLU A 74 10.50 18.27 -9.08
#